data_AF-A0A524PE30-F1
#
_entry.id   AF-A0A524PE30-F1
#
_cell.length_a   1.000
_cell.length_b   1.000
_cell.length_c   1.000
_cell.angle_alpha   90.00
_cell.angle_beta   90.00
_cell.angle_gamma   90.00
#
_symmetry.space_group_name_H-M   'P 1'
#
loop_
_entity.id
_entity.type
_entity.pdbx_description
1 polymer ?
#
loop_
_entity_poly.entity_id
_entity_poly.type
_entity_poly.pdbx_seq_one_letter_code
_entity_poly.pdbx_strand_id
1 'polypeptide(L)'
;MSGIETVAEMMEIAAITAPKAQGKNFIVVKTLLGDDLKRIHDWMVQYAEVQKIPGFARDGKNVLNSGALVLIGMKDADVADLNCAACGSEACLVINTVEGEFQGPQCALRILDMGIALGSAVKTAGMLNVDNRIMYRAGVAARQTGMIDADFVMGIPLSVSGKSIFFDR
;
A
#
# COMPACT_ATOMS: atom_id res chain seq x y z
N MET A 1 15.96 -5.65 -16.53
CA MET A 1 15.72 -4.61 -15.53
C MET A 1 15.38 -3.33 -16.26
N SER A 2 14.08 -3.00 -16.31
CA SER A 2 13.60 -1.75 -16.89
C SER A 2 13.85 -0.58 -15.91
N GLY A 3 13.84 0.67 -16.40
CA GLY A 3 14.04 1.84 -15.52
C GLY A 3 12.99 1.97 -14.41
N ILE A 4 11.77 1.46 -14.62
CA ILE A 4 10.70 1.51 -13.62
C ILE A 4 10.92 0.51 -12.47
N GLU A 5 11.53 -0.65 -12.75
CA GLU A 5 11.92 -1.62 -11.73
C GLU A 5 12.95 -1.01 -10.78
N THR A 6 13.96 -0.32 -11.32
CA THR A 6 14.97 0.37 -10.50
C THR A 6 14.36 1.46 -9.63
N VAL A 7 13.39 2.22 -10.15
CA VAL A 7 12.65 3.21 -9.33
C VAL A 7 11.88 2.51 -8.20
N ALA A 8 11.19 1.40 -8.50
CA ALA A 8 10.47 0.63 -7.50
C ALA A 8 11.42 0.15 -6.39
N GLU A 9 12.56 -0.45 -6.73
CA GLU A 9 13.59 -0.87 -5.76
C GLU A 9 14.07 0.29 -4.87
N MET A 10 14.31 1.48 -5.46
CA MET A 10 14.68 2.67 -4.69
C MET A 10 13.56 3.13 -3.74
N MET A 11 12.30 2.99 -4.14
CA MET A 11 11.16 3.25 -3.26
C MET A 11 11.11 2.26 -2.10
N GLU A 12 11.39 0.97 -2.34
CA GLU A 12 11.42 -0.04 -1.29
C GLU A 12 12.49 0.28 -0.23
N ILE A 13 13.69 0.64 -0.67
CA ILE A 13 14.79 1.08 0.20
C ILE A 13 14.34 2.28 1.06
N ALA A 14 13.71 3.28 0.44
CA ALA A 14 13.23 4.47 1.14
C ALA A 14 12.15 4.14 2.19
N ALA A 15 11.23 3.23 1.88
CA ALA A 15 10.18 2.79 2.81
C ALA A 15 10.75 2.02 4.01
N ILE A 16 11.69 1.10 3.76
CA ILE A 16 12.30 0.26 4.81
C ILE A 16 13.09 1.13 5.79
N THR A 17 13.86 2.10 5.28
CA THR A 17 14.73 2.99 6.07
C THR A 17 13.99 4.16 6.74
N ALA A 18 12.71 4.36 6.45
CA ALA A 18 11.91 5.42 7.07
C ALA A 18 11.93 5.32 8.61
N PRO A 19 12.01 6.45 9.34
CA PRO A 19 12.01 6.43 10.80
C PRO A 19 10.69 5.87 11.35
N LYS A 20 10.78 5.13 12.46
CA LYS A 20 9.64 4.44 13.10
C LYS A 20 9.65 4.68 14.61
N ALA A 21 8.47 4.71 15.22
CA ALA A 21 8.31 4.86 16.66
C ALA A 21 9.04 3.75 17.41
N GLN A 22 9.85 4.15 18.38
CA GLN A 22 10.68 3.26 19.21
C GLN A 22 11.68 2.40 18.41
N GLY A 23 11.96 2.74 17.14
CA GLY A 23 12.84 1.95 16.27
C GLY A 23 12.31 0.54 15.92
N LYS A 24 11.03 0.24 16.23
CA LYS A 24 10.42 -1.05 15.91
C LYS A 24 9.87 -1.03 14.48
N ASN A 25 10.31 -1.98 13.66
CA ASN A 25 9.91 -2.08 12.27
C ASN A 25 8.88 -3.20 12.07
N PHE A 26 7.68 -2.82 11.62
CA PHE A 26 6.61 -3.73 11.22
C PHE A 26 6.25 -3.59 9.74
N ILE A 27 7.02 -2.79 8.99
CA ILE A 27 6.76 -2.50 7.58
C ILE A 27 7.24 -3.67 6.73
N VAL A 28 6.34 -4.13 5.86
CA VAL A 28 6.64 -5.07 4.78
C VAL A 28 6.46 -4.37 3.44
N VAL A 29 7.32 -4.69 2.49
CA VAL A 29 7.33 -4.06 1.16
C VAL A 29 7.45 -5.14 0.10
N LYS A 30 6.77 -4.96 -1.04
CA LYS A 30 6.89 -5.85 -2.20
C LYS A 30 6.52 -5.12 -3.49
N THR A 31 7.31 -5.28 -4.53
CA THR A 31 6.95 -4.84 -5.89
C THR A 31 6.31 -5.97 -6.69
N LEU A 32 5.22 -5.65 -7.39
CA LEU A 32 4.57 -6.51 -8.39
C LEU A 32 4.81 -5.98 -9.80
N LEU A 33 4.98 -6.90 -10.76
CA LEU A 33 5.30 -6.63 -12.15
C LEU A 33 4.53 -7.58 -13.08
N GLY A 34 4.36 -7.20 -14.34
CA GLY A 34 3.85 -8.09 -15.39
C GLY A 34 2.52 -8.76 -15.03
N ASP A 35 2.49 -10.09 -15.06
CA ASP A 35 1.28 -10.89 -14.81
C ASP A 35 0.67 -10.67 -13.42
N ASP A 36 1.46 -10.27 -12.42
CA ASP A 36 0.93 -9.93 -11.09
C ASP A 36 0.02 -8.70 -11.14
N LEU A 37 0.32 -7.72 -11.99
CA LEU A 37 -0.53 -6.54 -12.19
C LEU A 37 -1.87 -6.93 -12.82
N LYS A 38 -1.84 -7.87 -13.78
CA LYS A 38 -3.05 -8.43 -14.38
C LYS A 38 -3.88 -9.19 -13.34
N ARG A 39 -3.25 -9.98 -12.48
CA ARG A 39 -3.96 -10.71 -11.41
C ARG A 39 -4.63 -9.75 -10.41
N ILE A 40 -3.97 -8.65 -10.04
CA ILE A 40 -4.58 -7.60 -9.21
C ILE A 40 -5.75 -6.94 -9.95
N HIS A 41 -5.56 -6.57 -11.22
CA HIS A 41 -6.61 -5.98 -12.05
C HIS A 41 -7.87 -6.84 -12.12
N ASP A 42 -7.72 -8.12 -12.51
CA ASP A 42 -8.84 -9.05 -12.69
C ASP A 42 -9.63 -9.21 -11.38
N TRP A 43 -8.92 -9.34 -10.25
CA TRP A 43 -9.55 -9.41 -8.93
C TRP A 43 -10.32 -8.13 -8.60
N MET A 44 -9.74 -6.95 -8.85
CA MET A 44 -10.39 -5.66 -8.58
C MET A 44 -11.65 -5.46 -9.43
N VAL A 45 -11.64 -5.89 -10.69
CA VAL A 45 -12.81 -5.83 -11.56
C VAL A 45 -13.92 -6.73 -11.04
N GLN A 46 -13.60 -7.97 -10.69
CA GLN A 46 -14.57 -8.91 -10.12
C GLN A 46 -15.13 -8.41 -8.79
N TYR A 47 -14.27 -7.91 -7.90
CA TYR A 47 -14.68 -7.38 -6.60
C TYR A 47 -15.58 -6.15 -6.75
N ALA A 48 -15.29 -5.27 -7.72
CA ALA A 48 -16.12 -4.09 -8.02
C ALA A 48 -17.55 -4.48 -8.41
N GLU A 49 -17.70 -5.53 -9.21
CA GLU A 49 -19.00 -6.05 -9.65
C GLU A 49 -19.78 -6.64 -8.47
N VAL A 50 -19.15 -7.53 -7.69
CA VAL A 50 -19.78 -8.21 -6.56
C VAL A 50 -20.19 -7.22 -5.46
N GLN A 51 -19.30 -6.29 -5.10
CA GLN A 51 -19.54 -5.34 -4.01
C GLN A 51 -20.29 -4.07 -4.46
N LYS A 52 -20.51 -3.91 -5.78
CA LYS A 52 -21.09 -2.69 -6.38
C LYS A 52 -20.30 -1.42 -6.06
N ILE A 53 -18.97 -1.54 -6.03
CA ILE A 53 -18.03 -0.43 -5.78
C ILE A 53 -17.23 -0.17 -7.07
N PRO A 54 -17.75 0.64 -8.01
CA PRO A 54 -17.13 0.83 -9.34
C PRO A 54 -15.71 1.43 -9.28
N GLY A 55 -15.35 2.05 -8.16
CA GLY A 55 -14.00 2.57 -7.91
C GLY A 55 -12.90 1.49 -7.99
N PHE A 56 -13.20 0.22 -7.64
CA PHE A 56 -12.24 -0.87 -7.78
C PHE A 56 -11.93 -1.18 -9.24
N ALA A 57 -12.95 -1.26 -10.11
CA ALA A 57 -12.72 -1.50 -11.54
C ALA A 57 -11.92 -0.36 -12.19
N ARG A 58 -12.20 0.89 -11.83
CA ARG A 58 -11.44 2.06 -12.32
C ARG A 58 -9.97 1.99 -11.87
N ASP A 59 -9.73 1.85 -10.57
CA ASP A 59 -8.36 1.84 -10.04
C ASP A 59 -7.60 0.58 -10.51
N GLY A 60 -8.29 -0.54 -10.75
CA GLY A 60 -7.71 -1.75 -11.34
C GLY A 60 -7.22 -1.54 -12.77
N LYS A 61 -7.87 -0.69 -13.59
CA LYS A 61 -7.35 -0.33 -14.92
C LYS A 61 -6.05 0.48 -14.81
N ASN A 62 -5.93 1.36 -13.82
CA ASN A 62 -4.70 2.11 -13.58
C ASN A 62 -3.55 1.16 -13.19
N VAL A 63 -3.81 0.16 -12.36
CA VAL A 63 -2.83 -0.88 -12.00
C VAL A 63 -2.40 -1.67 -13.24
N LEU A 64 -3.34 -2.12 -14.07
CA LEU A 64 -3.02 -2.88 -15.29
C LEU A 64 -2.14 -2.08 -16.26
N ASN A 65 -2.39 -0.77 -16.38
CA ASN A 65 -1.67 0.12 -17.28
C ASN A 65 -0.36 0.68 -16.68
N SER A 66 0.00 0.25 -15.47
CA SER A 66 1.24 0.64 -14.80
C SER A 66 2.38 -0.31 -15.16
N GLY A 67 3.63 0.15 -15.10
CA GLY A 67 4.79 -0.71 -15.30
C GLY A 67 5.18 -1.51 -14.04
N ALA A 68 4.79 -1.01 -12.87
CA ALA A 68 5.02 -1.66 -11.58
C ALA A 68 3.96 -1.24 -10.56
N LEU A 69 3.79 -2.05 -9.51
CA LEU A 69 2.97 -1.73 -8.34
C LEU A 69 3.77 -2.01 -7.07
N VAL A 70 4.19 -0.95 -6.38
CA VAL A 70 4.88 -1.06 -5.09
C VAL A 70 3.85 -1.18 -3.98
N LEU A 71 3.91 -2.25 -3.20
CA LEU A 71 3.05 -2.50 -2.05
C LEU A 71 3.84 -2.17 -0.79
N ILE A 72 3.24 -1.37 0.10
CA ILE A 72 3.76 -1.10 1.43
C ILE A 72 2.66 -1.44 2.42
N GLY A 73 2.97 -2.27 3.40
CA GLY A 73 2.03 -2.70 4.41
C GLY A 73 2.66 -2.85 5.78
N MET A 74 1.83 -3.22 6.74
CA MET A 74 2.25 -3.60 8.10
C MET A 74 1.79 -5.01 8.41
N LYS A 75 2.63 -5.74 9.15
CA LYS A 75 2.30 -7.09 9.65
C LYS A 75 2.56 -7.18 11.14
N ASP A 76 1.59 -7.73 11.87
CA ASP A 76 1.64 -8.00 13.32
C ASP A 76 2.18 -6.80 14.11
N ALA A 77 1.70 -5.61 13.75
CA ALA A 77 2.24 -4.35 14.23
C ALA A 77 1.83 -4.10 15.68
N ASP A 78 2.68 -4.54 16.60
CA ASP A 78 2.44 -4.41 18.04
C ASP A 78 2.24 -2.95 18.45
N VAL A 79 1.45 -2.77 19.50
CA VAL A 79 1.10 -1.46 20.02
C VAL A 79 2.35 -0.70 20.47
N ALA A 80 2.27 0.63 20.46
CA ALA A 80 3.33 1.45 21.02
C ALA A 80 3.37 1.45 22.57
N ASP A 81 2.37 0.84 23.20
CA ASP A 81 2.24 0.70 24.67
C ASP A 81 2.27 2.06 25.40
N LEU A 82 1.52 3.03 24.88
CA LEU A 82 1.46 4.39 25.43
C LEU A 82 0.10 4.76 26.04
N ASN A 83 -0.93 3.92 25.87
CA ASN A 83 -2.31 4.22 26.31
C ASN A 83 -2.77 5.64 25.92
N CYS A 84 -2.41 6.07 24.70
CA CYS A 84 -2.52 7.46 24.27
C CYS A 84 -3.90 7.88 23.76
N ALA A 85 -4.90 7.00 23.80
CA ALA A 85 -6.26 7.22 23.31
C ALA A 85 -6.43 7.57 21.81
N ALA A 86 -5.36 7.67 21.01
CA ALA A 86 -5.45 8.03 19.59
C ALA A 86 -6.22 7.02 18.71
N CYS A 87 -6.36 5.77 19.17
CA CYS A 87 -7.18 4.74 18.54
C CYS A 87 -8.62 4.68 19.07
N GLY A 88 -9.02 5.61 19.95
CA GLY A 88 -10.35 5.68 20.55
C GLY A 88 -10.57 4.81 21.78
N SER A 89 -9.51 4.27 22.39
CA SER A 89 -9.55 3.43 23.61
C SER A 89 -8.60 3.96 24.68
N GLU A 90 -9.00 3.92 25.95
CA GLU A 90 -8.18 4.35 27.08
C GLU A 90 -6.91 3.50 27.24
N ALA A 91 -7.03 2.19 27.03
CA ALA A 91 -5.90 1.27 27.01
C ALA A 91 -5.60 0.81 25.58
N CYS A 92 -4.35 0.49 25.29
CA CYS A 92 -3.94 -0.08 24.02
C CYS A 92 -4.81 -1.30 23.66
N LEU A 93 -5.39 -1.26 22.46
CA LEU A 93 -6.29 -2.29 21.95
C LEU A 93 -5.53 -3.58 21.64
N VAL A 94 -6.24 -4.71 21.73
CA VAL A 94 -5.82 -5.94 21.06
C VAL A 94 -5.99 -5.72 19.55
N ILE A 95 -4.87 -5.75 18.82
CA ILE A 95 -4.84 -5.55 17.37
C ILE A 95 -5.42 -6.76 16.63
N ASN A 96 -5.78 -6.57 15.36
CA ASN A 96 -6.21 -7.65 14.44
C ASN A 96 -7.39 -8.51 14.96
N THR A 97 -8.33 -7.93 15.69
CA THR A 97 -9.54 -8.62 16.19
C THR A 97 -10.70 -8.67 15.21
N VAL A 98 -10.63 -7.92 14.10
CA VAL A 98 -11.65 -7.83 13.06
C VAL A 98 -11.01 -8.11 11.70
N GLU A 99 -11.65 -8.99 10.93
CA GLU A 99 -11.30 -9.32 9.55
C GLU A 99 -12.25 -8.59 8.58
N GLY A 100 -11.70 -7.82 7.65
CA GLY A 100 -12.44 -7.12 6.60
C GLY A 100 -11.57 -6.93 5.36
N GLU A 101 -11.69 -5.79 4.67
CA GLU A 101 -10.76 -5.45 3.59
C GLU A 101 -9.30 -5.47 4.09
N PHE A 102 -9.09 -5.05 5.34
CA PHE A 102 -7.85 -5.17 6.14
C PHE A 102 -8.15 -5.84 7.49
N GLN A 103 -7.11 -6.29 8.19
CA GLN A 103 -7.24 -6.65 9.61
C GLN A 103 -7.09 -5.41 10.48
N GLY A 104 -7.96 -5.28 11.47
CA GLY A 104 -7.91 -4.19 12.43
C GLY A 104 -8.46 -4.60 13.79
N PRO A 105 -8.44 -3.72 14.80
CA PRO A 105 -7.89 -2.37 14.75
C PRO A 105 -6.35 -2.39 14.64
N GLN A 106 -5.78 -1.28 14.19
CA GLN A 106 -4.34 -1.04 14.13
C GLN A 106 -3.95 0.09 15.08
N CYS A 107 -2.75 0.04 15.64
CA CYS A 107 -2.24 1.12 16.48
C CYS A 107 -2.03 2.39 15.63
N ALA A 108 -2.58 3.54 16.07
CA ALA A 108 -2.48 4.81 15.34
C ALA A 108 -1.03 5.25 15.08
N LEU A 109 -0.11 4.97 16.00
CA LEU A 109 1.32 5.28 15.82
C LEU A 109 1.99 4.36 14.81
N ARG A 110 1.54 3.11 14.67
CA ARG A 110 2.03 2.20 13.63
C ARG A 110 1.52 2.61 12.26
N ILE A 111 0.24 3.02 12.17
CA ILE A 111 -0.27 3.66 10.94
C ILE A 111 0.56 4.89 10.57
N LEU A 112 0.95 5.72 11.55
CA LEU A 112 1.82 6.87 11.30
C LEU A 112 3.19 6.45 10.78
N ASP A 113 3.82 5.43 11.38
CA ASP A 113 5.10 4.86 10.91
C ASP A 113 5.00 4.40 9.45
N MET A 114 3.90 3.73 9.08
CA MET A 114 3.62 3.35 7.69
C MET A 114 3.37 4.56 6.80
N GLY A 115 2.71 5.60 7.30
CA GLY A 115 2.53 6.87 6.60
C GLY A 115 3.87 7.53 6.25
N ILE A 116 4.84 7.49 7.16
CA ILE A 116 6.20 7.98 6.89
C ILE A 116 6.85 7.13 5.80
N ALA A 117 6.76 5.79 5.88
CA ALA A 117 7.30 4.89 4.86
C ALA A 117 6.68 5.14 3.46
N LEU A 118 5.37 5.32 3.40
CA LEU A 118 4.65 5.70 2.17
C LEU A 118 5.15 7.04 1.63
N GLY A 119 5.27 8.06 2.48
CA GLY A 119 5.76 9.38 2.12
C GLY A 119 7.19 9.35 1.58
N SER A 120 8.07 8.58 2.21
CA SER A 120 9.45 8.37 1.76
C SER A 120 9.50 7.70 0.38
N ALA A 121 8.68 6.65 0.15
CA ALA A 121 8.60 5.97 -1.13
C ALA A 121 8.11 6.88 -2.25
N VAL A 122 6.97 7.56 -2.08
CA VAL A 122 6.41 8.43 -3.15
C VAL A 122 7.28 9.65 -3.42
N LYS A 123 8.00 10.16 -2.40
CA LYS A 123 9.04 11.19 -2.60
C LYS A 123 10.12 10.67 -3.54
N THR A 124 10.61 9.45 -3.34
CA THR A 124 11.64 8.83 -4.20
C THR A 124 11.18 8.72 -5.65
N ALA A 125 9.96 8.23 -5.90
CA ALA A 125 9.38 8.22 -7.24
C ALA A 125 9.30 9.63 -7.84
N GLY A 126 8.85 10.62 -7.05
CA GLY A 126 8.77 12.02 -7.47
C GLY A 126 10.11 12.65 -7.81
N MET A 127 11.18 12.34 -7.06
CA MET A 127 12.55 12.81 -7.38
C MET A 127 13.06 12.28 -8.73
N LEU A 128 12.52 11.14 -9.17
CA LEU A 128 12.85 10.50 -10.45
C LEU A 128 11.79 10.78 -11.54
N ASN A 129 10.84 11.69 -11.26
CA ASN A 129 9.74 12.07 -12.15
C ASN A 129 8.88 10.89 -12.63
N VAL A 130 8.74 9.86 -11.80
CA VAL A 130 7.83 8.74 -12.08
C VAL A 130 6.46 9.03 -11.51
N ASP A 131 5.45 9.03 -12.37
CA ASP A 131 4.06 9.21 -12.00
C ASP A 131 3.64 8.10 -11.04
N ASN A 132 2.96 8.47 -9.95
CA ASN A 132 2.50 7.52 -8.95
C ASN A 132 1.29 8.04 -8.17
N ARG A 133 0.58 7.14 -7.47
CA ARG A 133 -0.52 7.50 -6.57
C ARG A 133 -0.71 6.43 -5.48
N ILE A 134 -0.79 6.84 -4.22
CA ILE A 134 -1.15 5.91 -3.13
C ILE A 134 -2.62 5.49 -3.28
N MET A 135 -2.87 4.19 -3.38
CA MET A 135 -4.17 3.59 -3.64
C MET A 135 -4.54 2.57 -2.55
N TYR A 136 -5.61 2.87 -1.82
CA TYR A 136 -6.23 1.97 -0.86
C TYR A 136 -6.72 0.67 -1.53
N ARG A 137 -7.41 0.78 -2.67
CA ARG A 137 -8.05 -0.37 -3.36
C ARG A 137 -7.04 -1.38 -3.88
N ALA A 138 -5.89 -0.91 -4.37
CA ALA A 138 -4.79 -1.78 -4.78
C ALA A 138 -4.20 -2.53 -3.57
N GLY A 139 -4.12 -1.86 -2.41
CA GLY A 139 -3.72 -2.49 -1.15
C GLY A 139 -4.69 -3.58 -0.69
N VAL A 140 -6.01 -3.32 -0.74
CA VAL A 140 -7.04 -4.34 -0.46
C VAL A 140 -6.87 -5.54 -1.38
N ALA A 141 -6.77 -5.32 -2.69
CA ALA A 141 -6.61 -6.39 -3.66
C ALA A 141 -5.35 -7.22 -3.38
N ALA A 142 -4.22 -6.58 -3.11
CA ALA A 142 -2.97 -7.27 -2.80
C ALA A 142 -3.05 -8.14 -1.54
N ARG A 143 -3.70 -7.63 -0.49
CA ARG A 143 -3.93 -8.41 0.73
C ARG A 143 -4.86 -9.60 0.49
N GLN A 144 -6.02 -9.36 -0.12
CA GLN A 144 -7.06 -10.38 -0.33
C GLN A 144 -6.61 -11.48 -1.31
N THR A 145 -5.69 -11.17 -2.24
CA THR A 145 -5.11 -12.16 -3.16
C THR A 145 -3.88 -12.88 -2.60
N GLY A 146 -3.42 -12.53 -1.39
CA GLY A 146 -2.23 -13.09 -0.77
C GLY A 146 -0.92 -12.70 -1.46
N MET A 147 -0.93 -11.60 -2.23
CA MET A 147 0.26 -11.14 -2.95
C MET A 147 1.30 -10.55 -1.99
N ILE A 148 0.88 -10.10 -0.81
CA ILE A 148 1.73 -9.65 0.29
C ILE A 148 1.15 -10.15 1.61
N ASP A 149 1.99 -10.64 2.52
CA ASP A 149 1.58 -11.00 3.88
C ASP A 149 1.58 -9.74 4.75
N ALA A 150 0.40 -9.15 4.92
CA ALA A 150 0.21 -7.91 5.66
C ALA A 150 -1.23 -7.77 6.12
N ASP A 151 -1.40 -7.08 7.24
CA ASP A 151 -2.69 -6.85 7.88
C ASP A 151 -3.36 -5.59 7.32
N PHE A 152 -2.55 -4.57 7.01
CA PHE A 152 -2.98 -3.29 6.43
C PHE A 152 -1.99 -2.86 5.34
N VAL A 153 -2.47 -2.51 4.13
CA VAL A 153 -1.63 -2.33 2.93
C VAL A 153 -2.12 -1.16 2.08
N MET A 154 -1.17 -0.44 1.47
CA MET A 154 -1.43 0.48 0.36
C MET A 154 -0.64 0.07 -0.87
N GLY A 155 -1.23 0.22 -2.06
CA GLY A 155 -0.53 0.02 -3.32
C GLY A 155 -0.16 1.36 -3.98
N ILE A 156 1.00 1.40 -4.62
CA ILE A 156 1.52 2.57 -5.33
C ILE A 156 1.87 2.14 -6.77
N PRO A 157 0.90 2.18 -7.70
CA PRO A 157 1.19 1.97 -9.11
C PRO A 157 2.14 3.04 -9.66
N LEU A 158 3.07 2.63 -10.52
CA LEU A 158 4.05 3.48 -11.18
C LEU A 158 3.82 3.52 -12.68
N SER A 159 3.80 4.72 -13.26
CA SER A 159 3.65 4.94 -14.69
C SER A 159 4.78 5.81 -15.23
N VAL A 160 5.19 5.52 -16.48
CA VAL A 160 6.09 6.37 -17.27
C VAL A 160 5.40 6.61 -18.61
N SER A 161 4.62 7.69 -18.68
CA SER A 161 3.80 8.03 -19.84
C SER A 161 3.80 9.54 -20.08
N GLY A 162 3.56 9.98 -21.33
CA GLY A 162 3.54 11.42 -21.66
C GLY A 162 2.40 12.21 -20.99
N LYS A 163 1.34 11.52 -20.55
CA LYS A 163 0.28 12.05 -19.69
C LYS A 163 0.08 11.05 -18.55
N SER A 164 -0.01 11.57 -17.33
CA SER A 164 -0.22 10.74 -16.14
C SER A 164 -1.61 10.09 -16.14
N ILE A 165 -1.65 8.75 -16.12
CA ILE A 165 -2.89 7.96 -16.13
C ILE A 165 -3.70 8.08 -14.83
N PHE A 166 -3.11 8.65 -13.77
CA PHE A 166 -3.74 8.74 -12.44
C PHE A 166 -4.65 9.97 -12.28
N PHE A 167 -4.63 10.89 -13.24
CA PHE A 167 -5.35 12.17 -13.21
C PHE A 167 -6.37 12.32 -14.36
N ASP A 168 -6.65 11.27 -15.12
CA ASP A 168 -7.75 11.25 -16.08
C ASP A 168 -9.08 11.21 -15.32
N ARG A 169 -9.68 12.40 -15.14
CA ARG A 169 -11.01 12.62 -14.55
C ARG A 169 -11.84 13.48 -15.46
#